data_AF-A0A0F8ZHD8-F1
#
_entry.id   AF-A0A0F8ZHD8-F1
#
_cell.length_a   1.000
_cell.length_b   1.000
_cell.length_c   1.000
_cell.angle_alpha   90.00
_cell.angle_beta   90.00
_cell.angle_gamma   90.00
#
_symmetry.space_group_name_H-M   'P 1'
#
loop_
_entity.id
_entity.type
_entity.pdbx_description
1 polymer ?
#
loop_
_entity_poly.entity_id
_entity_poly.type
_entity_poly.pdbx_seq_one_letter_code
_entity_poly.pdbx_strand_id
1 'polypeptide(L)'
;MKNKCPGRLAPRDLDSVLLPCPGCGKMLELFTDEPSRRCKCGRLVLREAAPKCAEWCAAAAECFGVVIDVRKLKKRLDEVRNDPKAKECFDRIRRRLEQKGKDDAKA
;
A
#
# COMPACT_ATOMS: atom_id res chain seq x y z
N MET A 1 10.17 24.18 8.51
CA MET A 1 10.39 23.53 7.19
C MET A 1 9.11 22.82 6.79
N LYS A 2 8.68 22.91 5.53
CA LYS A 2 7.42 22.31 5.08
C LYS A 2 7.60 20.80 5.00
N ASN A 3 7.22 20.08 6.06
CA ASN A 3 7.17 18.62 6.09
C ASN A 3 6.03 18.14 5.18
N LYS A 4 6.21 18.30 3.86
CA LYS A 4 5.21 17.87 2.88
C LYS A 4 5.32 16.36 2.78
N CYS A 5 4.26 15.66 3.18
CA CYS A 5 4.18 14.22 2.98
C CYS A 5 4.40 13.94 1.48
N PRO A 6 5.45 13.18 1.10
CA PRO A 6 5.72 12.90 -0.31
C PRO A 6 4.57 12.13 -0.96
N GLY A 7 3.81 11.35 -0.18
CA GLY A 7 2.57 10.74 -0.62
C GLY A 7 1.44 11.73 -0.94
N ARG A 8 1.48 13.00 -0.47
CA ARG A 8 0.45 14.02 -0.67
C ARG A 8 0.81 15.06 -1.75
N LEU A 9 2.04 15.04 -2.28
CA LEU A 9 2.54 16.04 -3.22
C LEU A 9 1.97 15.91 -4.64
N ALA A 10 1.58 14.71 -5.07
CA ALA A 10 1.00 14.50 -6.38
C ALA A 10 -0.51 14.80 -6.37
N PRO A 11 -1.08 15.44 -7.40
CA PRO A 11 -2.52 15.40 -7.64
C PRO A 11 -2.94 13.94 -7.83
N ARG A 12 -4.03 13.54 -7.17
CA ARG A 12 -4.55 12.18 -7.20
C ARG A 12 -6.03 12.23 -7.43
N ASP A 13 -6.55 11.27 -8.18
CA ASP A 13 -7.97 10.98 -8.18
C ASP A 13 -8.33 10.48 -6.77
N LEU A 14 -9.24 11.21 -6.12
CA LEU A 14 -9.72 10.93 -4.78
C LEU A 14 -10.88 9.95 -4.90
N ASP A 15 -10.58 8.67 -4.76
CA ASP A 15 -11.62 7.65 -4.64
C ASP A 15 -12.00 7.40 -3.18
N SER A 16 -13.21 6.90 -2.96
CA SER A 16 -13.69 6.45 -1.66
C SER A 16 -14.15 4.99 -1.71
N VAL A 17 -14.09 4.33 -0.55
CA VAL A 17 -14.60 2.96 -0.36
C VAL A 17 -15.51 2.92 0.85
N LEU A 18 -16.54 2.08 0.81
CA LEU A 18 -17.42 1.83 1.96
C LEU A 18 -16.96 0.56 2.69
N LEU A 19 -16.62 0.70 3.98
CA LEU A 19 -16.19 -0.40 4.84
C LEU A 19 -17.12 -0.55 6.04
N PRO A 20 -17.52 -1.77 6.42
CA PRO A 20 -18.33 -1.99 7.61
C PRO A 20 -17.50 -1.78 8.88
N CYS A 21 -18.08 -1.12 9.88
CA CYS A 21 -17.45 -0.97 11.18
C CYS A 21 -17.42 -2.32 11.92
N PRO A 22 -16.25 -2.81 12.39
CA PRO A 22 -16.15 -4.05 13.16
C PRO A 22 -16.69 -3.93 14.59
N GLY A 23 -17.25 -2.78 14.97
CA GLY A 23 -17.87 -2.54 16.28
C GLY A 23 -19.39 -2.49 16.21
N CYS A 24 -19.95 -1.79 15.23
CA CYS A 24 -21.40 -1.55 15.13
C CYS A 24 -22.01 -1.91 13.77
N GLY A 25 -21.23 -2.43 12.82
CA GLY A 25 -21.71 -2.86 11.50
C GLY A 25 -22.07 -1.75 10.52
N LYS A 26 -22.11 -0.48 10.93
CA LYS A 26 -22.42 0.65 10.03
C LYS A 26 -21.37 0.76 8.93
N MET A 27 -21.82 1.10 7.71
CA MET A 27 -20.93 1.42 6.60
C MET A 27 -20.29 2.79 6.80
N LEU A 28 -18.97 2.86 6.71
CA LEU A 28 -18.21 4.09 6.73
C LEU A 28 -17.52 4.26 5.39
N GLU A 29 -17.60 5.47 4.87
CA GLU A 29 -16.78 5.89 3.76
C GLU A 29 -15.35 6.19 4.24
N LEU A 30 -14.35 5.64 3.55
CA LEU A 30 -12.94 5.99 3.72
C LEU A 30 -12.40 6.49 2.38
N PHE A 31 -11.81 7.69 2.38
CA PHE A 31 -11.13 8.22 1.20
C PHE A 31 -9.74 7.59 1.00
N THR A 32 -9.21 7.65 -0.21
CA THR A 32 -7.94 7.02 -0.58
C THR A 32 -6.73 7.59 0.17
N ASP A 33 -6.82 8.83 0.64
CA ASP A 33 -5.81 9.47 1.48
C ASP A 33 -6.04 9.27 2.99
N GLU A 34 -7.15 8.63 3.37
CA GLU A 34 -7.46 8.23 4.74
C GLU A 34 -7.06 6.76 4.97
N PRO A 35 -6.01 6.50 5.79
CA PRO A 35 -5.64 5.13 6.15
C PRO A 35 -6.63 4.51 7.14
N SER A 36 -7.36 5.35 7.88
CA SER A 36 -8.29 4.95 8.92
C SER A 36 -9.33 6.03 9.18
N ARG A 37 -10.51 5.66 9.65
CA ARG A 37 -11.56 6.59 10.09
C ARG A 37 -12.18 6.12 11.39
N ARG A 38 -12.42 7.04 12.32
CA ARG A 38 -13.11 6.72 13.58
C ARG A 38 -14.62 6.65 13.34
N CYS A 39 -15.24 5.54 13.71
CA CYS A 39 -16.69 5.41 13.70
C CYS A 39 -17.32 6.21 14.83
N LYS A 40 -18.59 6.62 14.65
CA LYS A 40 -19.42 7.23 15.70
C LYS A 40 -19.56 6.35 16.95
N CYS A 41 -19.37 5.01 16.84
CA CYS A 41 -19.34 4.12 18.00
C CYS A 41 -17.99 4.13 18.75
N GLY A 42 -17.01 4.92 18.30
CA GLY A 42 -15.69 5.06 18.92
C GLY A 42 -14.62 4.14 18.34
N ARG A 43 -14.99 3.06 17.64
CA ARG A 43 -14.02 2.11 17.05
C ARG A 43 -13.32 2.69 15.82
N LEU A 44 -12.03 2.41 15.67
CA LEU A 44 -11.24 2.78 14.50
C LEU A 44 -11.48 1.77 13.37
N VAL A 45 -11.91 2.24 12.20
CA VAL A 45 -12.08 1.45 10.98
C VAL A 45 -10.87 1.67 10.11
N LEU A 46 -10.32 0.58 9.58
CA LEU A 46 -9.01 0.55 8.92
C LEU A 46 -9.18 0.10 7.49
N ARG A 47 -8.44 0.72 6.58
CA ARG A 47 -8.28 0.19 5.23
C ARG A 47 -7.44 -1.09 5.33
N GLU A 48 -7.87 -2.17 4.68
CA GLU A 48 -7.18 -3.48 4.76
C GLU A 48 -5.74 -3.43 4.26
N ALA A 49 -5.46 -2.60 3.26
CA ALA A 49 -4.13 -2.46 2.67
C ALA A 49 -3.41 -1.21 3.17
N ALA A 50 -2.12 -1.39 3.52
CA ALA A 50 -1.22 -0.29 3.77
C ALA A 50 -1.04 0.55 2.49
N PRO A 51 -0.99 1.89 2.58
CA PRO A 51 -0.66 2.70 1.41
C PRO A 51 0.78 2.42 0.97
N LYS A 52 1.06 2.51 -0.34
CA LYS A 52 2.41 2.26 -0.91
C LYS A 52 3.52 3.06 -0.23
N CYS A 53 3.21 4.25 0.30
CA CYS A 53 4.18 5.05 1.05
C CYS A 53 4.66 4.40 2.34
N ALA A 54 3.91 3.46 2.93
CA ALA A 54 4.31 2.73 4.12
C ALA A 54 5.54 1.83 3.90
N GLU A 55 5.81 1.46 2.65
CA GLU A 55 6.94 0.59 2.29
C GLU A 55 8.28 1.35 2.31
N TRP A 56 8.30 2.60 1.83
CA TRP A 56 9.53 3.36 1.61
C TRP A 56 9.68 4.61 2.51
N CYS A 57 8.61 5.11 3.14
CA CYS A 57 8.69 6.32 3.95
C CYS A 57 9.34 6.04 5.31
N ALA A 58 10.33 6.85 5.69
CA ALA A 58 11.00 6.75 6.99
C ALA A 58 10.06 7.02 8.16
N ALA A 59 9.13 7.96 8.02
CA ALA A 59 8.13 8.31 9.04
C ALA A 59 6.91 7.36 9.08
N ALA A 60 6.88 6.30 8.26
CA ALA A 60 5.73 5.39 8.16
C ALA A 60 5.37 4.74 9.51
N ALA A 61 6.37 4.40 10.33
CA ALA A 61 6.12 3.80 11.63
C ALA A 61 5.43 4.77 12.61
N GLU A 62 5.67 6.07 12.50
CA GLU A 62 5.00 7.08 13.33
C GLU A 62 3.57 7.35 12.83
N CYS A 63 3.35 7.31 11.51
CA CYS A 63 2.01 7.51 10.92
C CYS A 63 1.10 6.29 11.09
N PHE A 64 1.65 5.07 10.97
CA PHE A 64 0.88 3.84 10.90
C PHE A 64 1.16 2.85 12.03
N GLY A 65 2.19 3.04 12.85
CA GLY A 65 2.67 2.02 13.81
C GLY A 65 1.65 1.59 14.87
N VAL A 66 0.60 2.40 15.12
CA VAL A 66 -0.52 2.03 15.99
C VAL A 66 -1.62 1.24 15.28
N VAL A 67 -1.55 1.14 13.96
CA VAL A 67 -2.59 0.61 13.06
C VAL A 67 -2.11 -0.60 12.27
N ILE A 68 -0.88 -0.51 11.77
CA ILE A 68 -0.20 -1.49 10.94
C ILE A 68 1.20 -1.61 11.53
N ASP A 69 1.60 -2.83 11.89
CA ASP A 69 2.98 -3.08 12.30
C ASP A 69 3.88 -3.00 11.07
N VAL A 70 4.37 -1.79 10.78
CA VAL A 70 5.26 -1.49 9.65
C VAL A 70 6.54 -2.33 9.72
N ARG A 71 6.99 -2.74 10.92
CA ARG A 71 8.17 -3.60 11.07
C ARG A 71 7.87 -5.00 10.58
N LYS A 72 6.71 -5.56 10.94
CA LYS A 72 6.24 -6.85 10.44
C LYS A 72 6.01 -6.83 8.93
N LEU A 73 5.47 -5.73 8.39
CA LEU A 73 5.29 -5.54 6.95
C LEU A 73 6.63 -5.55 6.20
N LYS A 74 7.62 -4.79 6.68
CA LYS A 74 8.98 -4.77 6.10
C LYS A 74 9.62 -6.15 6.12
N LYS A 75 9.51 -6.87 7.24
CA LYS A 75 10.03 -8.24 7.34
C LYS A 75 9.42 -9.17 6.28
N ARG A 76 8.09 -9.14 6.11
CA ARG A 76 7.42 -9.91 5.05
C ARG A 76 7.87 -9.51 3.65
N LEU A 77 8.11 -8.23 3.41
CA LEU A 77 8.62 -7.74 2.14
C LEU A 77 10.03 -8.29 1.86
N ASP A 78 10.91 -8.27 2.86
CA ASP A 78 12.25 -8.85 2.75
C ASP A 78 12.21 -10.38 2.54
N GLU A 79 11.31 -11.10 3.23
CA GLU A 79 11.09 -12.53 3.03
C GLU A 79 10.69 -12.84 1.59
N VAL A 80 9.71 -12.11 1.04
CA VAL A 80 9.28 -12.27 -0.37
C VAL A 80 10.39 -11.89 -1.34
N ARG A 81 11.14 -10.81 -1.08
CA ARG A 81 12.24 -10.37 -1.94
C ARG A 81 13.37 -11.40 -2.00
N ASN A 82 13.64 -12.06 -0.88
CA ASN A 82 14.70 -13.05 -0.77
C ASN A 82 14.24 -14.49 -1.09
N ASP A 83 12.95 -14.71 -1.36
CA ASP A 83 12.42 -16.01 -1.76
C ASP A 83 12.98 -16.42 -3.14
N PRO A 84 13.66 -17.58 -3.25
CA PRO A 84 14.24 -18.05 -4.51
C PRO A 84 13.20 -18.25 -5.63
N LYS A 85 11.99 -18.72 -5.28
CA LYS A 85 10.90 -18.92 -6.25
C LYS A 85 10.36 -17.58 -6.72
N ALA A 86 10.28 -16.59 -5.82
CA ALA A 86 9.89 -15.24 -6.22
C ALA A 86 10.90 -14.66 -7.20
N LYS A 87 12.20 -14.79 -6.92
CA LYS A 87 13.28 -14.35 -7.81
C LYS A 87 13.20 -15.01 -9.19
N GLU A 88 13.02 -16.32 -9.25
CA GLU A 88 12.83 -17.05 -10.52
C GLU A 88 11.61 -16.55 -11.30
N CYS A 89 10.50 -16.29 -10.60
CA CYS A 89 9.30 -15.74 -11.21
C CYS A 89 9.54 -14.35 -11.81
N PHE A 90 10.21 -13.46 -11.08
CA PHE A 90 10.59 -12.13 -11.57
C PHE A 90 11.52 -12.20 -12.77
N ASP A 91 12.53 -13.08 -12.75
CA ASP A 91 13.45 -13.28 -13.87
C ASP A 91 12.75 -13.81 -15.13
N ARG A 92 11.73 -14.67 -14.95
CA ARG A 92 10.89 -15.16 -16.05
C ARG A 92 10.02 -14.05 -16.64
N ILE A 93 9.40 -13.21 -15.79
CA ILE A 93 8.61 -12.06 -16.25
C ILE A 93 9.49 -11.08 -17.02
N ARG A 94 10.68 -10.77 -16.49
CA ARG A 94 11.64 -9.88 -17.12
C ARG A 94 12.03 -10.35 -18.52
N ARG A 95 12.39 -11.63 -18.68
CA ARG A 95 12.71 -12.22 -20.00
C ARG A 95 11.57 -12.08 -21.01
N ARG A 96 10.33 -12.28 -20.57
CA ARG A 96 9.14 -12.12 -21.44
C ARG A 96 8.93 -10.67 -21.87
N LEU A 97 9.14 -9.70 -20.96
CA LEU A 97 9.05 -8.28 -21.30
C LEU A 97 10.15 -7.85 -22.28
N GLU A 98 11.37 -8.35 -22.09
CA GLU A 98 12.50 -8.10 -23.01
C GLU A 98 12.27 -8.73 -24.40
N GLN A 99 11.62 -9.89 -24.47
CA GLN A 99 11.23 -10.52 -25.74
C GLN A 99 10.13 -9.72 -26.44
N LYS A 100 9.08 -9.33 -25.71
CA LYS A 100 8.02 -8.49 -26.25
C LYS A 100 8.56 -7.16 -26.80
N GLY A 101 9.47 -6.50 -26.07
CA GLY A 101 10.10 -5.27 -26.55
C GLY A 101 10.96 -5.45 -27.80
N LYS A 102 11.51 -6.65 -28.05
CA LYS A 102 12.25 -6.97 -29.29
C LYS A 102 11.31 -7.29 -30.45
N ASP A 103 10.18 -7.94 -30.16
CA ASP A 103 9.14 -8.24 -31.15
C ASP A 103 8.44 -6.95 -31.62
N ASP A 104 8.14 -6.04 -30.68
CA ASP A 104 7.56 -4.72 -30.93
C ASP A 104 8.53 -3.79 -31.70
N ALA A 105 9.85 -3.98 -31.56
CA ALA A 105 10.87 -3.20 -32.27
C ALA A 105 11.21 -3.73 -33.68
N LYS A 106 10.69 -4.91 -34.05
CA LYS A 106 10.94 -5.58 -35.33
C LYS A 106 9.71 -5.53 -36.26
N ALA A 107 8.55 -5.14 -35.74
CA ALA A 107 7.34 -4.81 -36.49
C ALA A 107 7.37 -3.35 -36.96
#